data_AF-A0A2D6XJ95-F1
#
_entry.id   AF-A0A2D6XJ95-F1
#
_cell.length_a   1.000
_cell.length_b   1.000
_cell.length_c   1.000
_cell.angle_alpha   90.00
_cell.angle_beta   90.00
_cell.angle_gamma   90.00
#
_symmetry.space_group_name_H-M   'P 1'
#
loop_
_entity.id
_entity.type
_entity.pdbx_description
1 polymer ?
#
loop_
_entity_poly.entity_id
_entity_poly.type
_entity_poly.pdbx_seq_one_letter_code
_entity_poly.pdbx_strand_id
1 'polypeptide(L)'
;MGYRNSEEMNYFGSDLNKFTNEFCSKEMTAINIDFLGYKRSKKIVRIIESKHSREKTPTSQREVLEIFASVFKKLNKRIVIFDYTFECYIHRGDYPYNISQVEDLVNDTKFLLDNENLKKFLEFEDYEIHSSN
;
A
#
# COMPACT_ATOMS: atom_id res chain seq x y z
N MET A 1 -17.92 -29.16 6.45
CA MET A 1 -16.92 -28.10 6.18
C MET A 1 -15.62 -28.55 6.84
N GLY A 2 -14.61 -28.91 6.05
CA GLY A 2 -13.31 -29.30 6.61
C GLY A 2 -12.60 -28.07 7.17
N TYR A 3 -12.08 -28.17 8.39
CA TYR A 3 -11.20 -27.15 8.96
C TYR A 3 -9.96 -27.03 8.08
N ARG A 4 -9.60 -25.80 7.70
CA ARG A 4 -8.39 -25.52 6.90
C ARG A 4 -7.14 -25.89 7.68
N ASN A 5 -6.11 -26.35 6.97
CA ASN A 5 -4.77 -26.36 7.56
C ASN A 5 -4.23 -24.91 7.61
N SER A 6 -3.32 -24.65 8.55
CA SER A 6 -2.72 -23.32 8.74
C SER A 6 -1.91 -22.85 7.53
N GLU A 7 -1.38 -23.78 6.74
CA GLU A 7 -0.56 -23.49 5.56
C GLU A 7 -1.39 -22.87 4.43
N GLU A 8 -2.58 -23.39 4.13
CA GLU A 8 -3.49 -22.84 3.12
C GLU A 8 -3.97 -21.43 3.50
N MET A 9 -4.25 -21.20 4.78
CA MET A 9 -4.63 -19.87 5.26
C MET A 9 -3.50 -18.87 5.08
N ASN A 10 -2.26 -19.25 5.40
CA ASN A 10 -1.10 -18.39 5.24
C ASN A 10 -0.79 -18.11 3.76
N TYR A 11 -1.02 -19.07 2.87
CA TYR A 11 -0.71 -18.92 1.44
C TYR A 11 -1.72 -18.04 0.69
N PHE A 12 -3.03 -18.26 0.91
CA PHE A 12 -4.06 -17.55 0.13
C PHE A 12 -4.55 -16.27 0.80
N GLY A 13 -4.50 -16.17 2.13
CA GLY A 13 -5.03 -15.04 2.89
C GLY A 13 -6.56 -14.91 2.89
N SER A 14 -7.28 -15.47 1.91
CA SER A 14 -8.75 -15.51 1.89
C SER A 14 -9.30 -16.65 1.02
N ASP A 15 -10.55 -17.04 1.27
CA ASP A 15 -11.35 -17.97 0.45
C ASP A 15 -11.43 -17.53 -1.00
N LEU A 16 -11.62 -16.22 -1.19
CA LEU A 16 -11.75 -15.64 -2.52
C LEU A 16 -10.45 -15.77 -3.29
N ASN A 17 -9.30 -15.52 -2.66
CA ASN A 17 -8.01 -15.69 -3.29
C ASN A 17 -7.73 -17.15 -3.65
N LYS A 18 -8.13 -18.08 -2.78
CA LYS A 18 -8.06 -19.52 -3.08
C LYS A 18 -8.90 -19.83 -4.32
N PHE A 19 -10.15 -19.39 -4.35
CA PHE A 19 -11.05 -19.58 -5.49
C PHE A 19 -10.49 -18.95 -6.77
N THR A 20 -9.99 -17.71 -6.70
CA THR A 20 -9.39 -17.03 -7.85
C THR A 20 -8.17 -17.79 -8.37
N ASN A 21 -7.32 -18.28 -7.48
CA ASN A 21 -6.19 -19.10 -7.90
C ASN A 21 -6.62 -20.44 -8.51
N GLU A 22 -7.66 -21.10 -8.00
CA GLU A 22 -8.08 -22.41 -8.48
C GLU A 22 -8.88 -22.34 -9.78
N PHE A 23 -9.71 -21.30 -9.97
CA PHE A 23 -10.75 -21.29 -11.00
C PHE A 23 -10.66 -20.12 -11.98
N CYS A 24 -9.85 -19.08 -11.72
CA CYS A 24 -9.72 -17.94 -12.64
C CYS A 24 -8.45 -18.02 -13.50
N SER A 25 -8.41 -17.18 -14.55
CA SER A 25 -7.26 -17.08 -15.47
C SER A 25 -5.97 -16.71 -14.74
N LYS A 26 -4.86 -17.34 -15.15
CA LYS A 26 -3.50 -17.00 -14.69
C LYS A 26 -2.94 -15.72 -15.31
N GLU A 27 -3.66 -15.12 -16.25
CA GLU A 27 -3.33 -13.82 -16.83
C GLU A 27 -3.73 -12.64 -15.91
N MET A 28 -4.52 -12.91 -14.87
CA MET A 28 -4.95 -11.91 -13.89
C MET A 28 -3.99 -11.88 -12.70
N THR A 29 -3.70 -10.68 -12.20
CA THR A 29 -3.01 -10.49 -10.92
C THR A 29 -4.04 -10.23 -9.82
N ALA A 30 -4.12 -11.12 -8.83
CA ALA A 30 -4.88 -10.90 -7.61
C ALA A 30 -3.98 -10.23 -6.57
N ILE A 31 -4.39 -9.08 -6.05
CA ILE A 31 -3.61 -8.30 -5.07
C ILE A 31 -4.50 -8.04 -3.87
N ASN A 32 -4.02 -8.45 -2.70
CA ASN A 32 -4.52 -7.94 -1.43
C ASN A 32 -3.81 -6.63 -1.16
N ILE A 33 -4.57 -5.56 -0.95
CA ILE A 33 -4.03 -4.30 -0.47
C ILE A 33 -3.99 -4.36 1.05
N ASP A 34 -2.81 -4.19 1.65
CA ASP A 34 -2.65 -4.30 3.11
C ASP A 34 -3.40 -3.20 3.87
N PHE A 35 -3.39 -1.99 3.34
CA PHE A 35 -4.01 -0.85 4.01
C PHE A 35 -4.67 0.12 3.02
N LEU A 36 -5.96 0.38 3.27
CA LEU A 36 -6.73 1.45 2.63
C LEU A 36 -7.25 2.39 3.73
N GLY A 37 -6.68 3.59 3.78
CA GLY A 37 -7.06 4.64 4.72
C GLY A 37 -7.89 5.73 4.07
N TYR A 38 -8.85 6.28 4.82
CA TYR A 38 -9.63 7.45 4.43
C TYR A 38 -9.82 8.39 5.62
N LYS A 39 -9.38 9.65 5.49
CA LYS A 39 -9.65 10.70 6.50
C LYS A 39 -10.54 11.79 5.93
N ARG A 40 -11.83 11.72 6.25
CA ARG A 40 -12.88 12.64 5.75
C ARG A 40 -12.55 14.12 5.94
N SER A 41 -12.01 14.50 7.10
CA SER A 41 -11.68 15.91 7.38
C SER A 41 -10.56 16.46 6.50
N LYS A 42 -9.68 15.58 6.01
CA LYS A 42 -8.58 15.92 5.09
C LYS A 42 -8.94 15.64 3.63
N LYS A 43 -10.02 14.89 3.38
CA LYS A 43 -10.42 14.38 2.05
C LYS A 43 -9.29 13.60 1.35
N ILE A 44 -8.55 12.81 2.11
CA ILE A 44 -7.44 11.99 1.58
C ILE A 44 -7.84 10.52 1.61
N VAL A 45 -7.65 9.84 0.47
CA VAL A 45 -7.68 8.38 0.35
C VAL A 45 -6.26 7.89 0.11
N ARG A 46 -5.79 6.96 0.94
CA ARG A 46 -4.43 6.43 0.89
C ARG A 46 -4.44 4.93 0.77
N ILE A 47 -3.69 4.42 -0.20
CA ILE A 47 -3.34 3.01 -0.31
C ILE A 47 -1.90 2.83 0.17
N ILE A 48 -1.66 1.83 1.02
CA ILE A 48 -0.32 1.40 1.40
C ILE A 48 -0.23 -0.11 1.19
N GLU A 49 0.77 -0.52 0.41
CA GLU A 49 1.27 -1.89 0.45
C GLU A 49 2.41 -1.96 1.47
N SER A 50 2.28 -2.84 2.46
CA SER A 50 3.26 -3.00 3.53
C SER A 50 4.14 -4.22 3.29
N LYS A 51 5.43 -4.06 3.52
CA LYS A 51 6.44 -5.11 3.32
C LYS A 51 7.41 -5.12 4.49
N HIS A 52 7.94 -6.30 4.79
CA HIS A 52 9.12 -6.38 5.66
C HIS A 52 10.32 -5.68 5.01
N SER A 53 11.28 -5.22 5.81
CA SER A 53 12.38 -4.37 5.30
C SER A 53 13.18 -5.00 4.16
N ARG A 54 13.28 -6.34 4.14
CA ARG A 54 14.01 -7.13 3.14
C ARG A 54 13.10 -7.83 2.13
N GLU A 55 11.79 -7.68 2.26
CA GLU A 55 10.83 -8.32 1.37
C GLU A 55 10.81 -7.60 0.02
N LYS A 56 10.92 -8.38 -1.05
CA LYS A 56 10.79 -7.85 -2.41
C LYS A 56 9.32 -7.72 -2.74
N THR A 57 8.97 -6.61 -3.39
CA THR A 57 7.64 -6.47 -4.00
C THR A 57 7.61 -7.30 -5.29
N PRO A 58 6.66 -8.23 -5.45
CA PRO A 58 6.46 -8.94 -6.72
C PRO A 58 6.22 -7.96 -7.88
N THR A 59 6.78 -8.26 -9.07
CA THR A 59 6.73 -7.36 -10.23
C THR A 59 5.30 -7.01 -10.63
N SER A 60 4.40 -7.99 -10.71
CA SER A 60 3.00 -7.76 -11.07
C SER A 60 2.26 -6.87 -10.06
N GLN A 61 2.56 -7.02 -8.78
CA GLN A 61 2.00 -6.15 -7.74
C GLN A 61 2.51 -4.72 -7.90
N ARG A 62 3.81 -4.54 -8.16
CA ARG A 62 4.40 -3.24 -8.42
C ARG A 62 3.77 -2.56 -9.64
N GLU A 63 3.60 -3.29 -10.74
CA GLU A 63 2.97 -2.78 -11.97
C GLU A 63 1.55 -2.24 -11.70
N VAL A 64 0.73 -2.96 -10.95
CA VAL A 64 -0.63 -2.49 -10.60
C VAL A 64 -0.59 -1.24 -9.73
N LEU A 65 0.30 -1.19 -8.73
CA LEU A 65 0.45 0.01 -7.88
C LEU A 65 0.92 1.23 -8.68
N GLU A 66 1.79 1.04 -9.67
CA GLU A 66 2.23 2.10 -10.59
C GLU A 66 1.11 2.57 -11.52
N ILE A 67 0.23 1.67 -11.97
CA ILE A 67 -0.99 2.03 -12.71
C ILE A 67 -1.89 2.91 -11.83
N PHE A 68 -2.14 2.53 -10.58
CA PHE A 68 -2.91 3.36 -9.64
C PHE A 68 -2.26 4.72 -9.42
N ALA A 69 -0.95 4.75 -9.16
CA ALA A 69 -0.22 6.00 -8.96
C ALA A 69 -0.32 6.94 -10.18
N SER A 70 -0.22 6.41 -11.39
CA SER A 70 -0.40 7.17 -12.64
C SER A 70 -1.81 7.77 -12.76
N VAL A 71 -2.84 7.02 -12.39
CA VAL A 71 -4.22 7.50 -12.36
C VAL A 71 -4.39 8.57 -11.28
N PHE A 72 -3.92 8.33 -10.06
CA PHE A 72 -4.01 9.27 -8.94
C PHE A 72 -3.28 10.59 -9.24
N LYS A 73 -2.11 10.53 -9.87
CA LYS A 73 -1.37 11.72 -10.33
C LYS A 73 -2.19 12.57 -11.30
N LYS A 74 -2.99 11.95 -12.17
CA LYS A 74 -3.89 12.68 -13.08
C LYS A 74 -5.10 13.26 -12.36
N LEU A 75 -5.67 12.53 -11.40
CA LEU A 75 -6.81 12.99 -10.60
C LEU A 75 -6.43 14.17 -9.71
N ASN A 76 -5.31 14.09 -8.98
CA ASN A 76 -4.83 15.14 -8.09
C ASN A 76 -4.52 16.45 -8.84
N LYS A 77 -4.12 16.37 -10.13
CA LYS A 77 -3.92 17.56 -10.98
C LYS A 77 -5.23 18.20 -11.46
N ARG A 78 -6.33 17.44 -11.50
CA ARG A 78 -7.65 17.92 -11.93
C ARG A 78 -8.43 18.44 -10.73
N ILE A 79 -7.93 19.55 -10.17
CA ILE A 79 -8.41 20.23 -8.94
C ILE A 79 -9.91 20.61 -9.01
N VAL A 80 -10.53 20.59 -10.20
CA VAL A 80 -11.86 21.18 -10.41
C VAL A 80 -13.03 20.19 -10.21
N ILE A 81 -12.82 18.87 -10.26
CA ILE A 81 -13.94 17.89 -10.23
C ILE A 81 -13.96 17.04 -8.96
N PHE A 82 -12.79 16.74 -8.38
CA PHE A 82 -12.67 15.90 -7.19
C PHE A 82 -11.89 16.66 -6.12
N ASP A 83 -12.57 17.02 -5.04
CA ASP A 83 -11.98 17.68 -3.86
C ASP A 83 -11.29 16.65 -2.93
N TYR A 84 -10.68 15.62 -3.53
CA TYR A 84 -10.02 14.53 -2.82
C TYR A 84 -8.59 14.38 -3.32
N THR A 85 -7.68 14.11 -2.39
CA THR A 85 -6.31 13.70 -2.69
C THR A 85 -6.19 12.20 -2.60
N PHE A 86 -5.59 11.60 -3.63
CA PHE A 86 -5.33 10.17 -3.70
C PHE A 86 -3.84 9.89 -3.59
N GLU A 87 -3.48 8.98 -2.71
CA GLU A 87 -2.09 8.63 -2.41
C GLU A 87 -1.88 7.12 -2.53
N CYS A 88 -0.70 6.72 -2.99
CA CYS A 88 -0.32 5.32 -3.17
C CYS A 88 1.14 5.15 -2.73
N TYR A 89 1.34 4.33 -1.70
CA TYR A 89 2.66 4.12 -1.10
C TYR A 89 3.05 2.64 -1.05
N ILE A 90 4.35 2.40 -1.03
CA ILE A 90 4.93 1.17 -0.48
C ILE A 90 5.66 1.51 0.81
N HIS A 91 5.25 0.87 1.90
CA HIS A 91 5.89 0.96 3.20
C HIS A 91 6.78 -0.27 3.44
N ARG A 92 8.02 -0.05 3.88
CA ARG A 92 8.98 -1.11 4.22
C ARG A 92 9.51 -0.89 5.63
N GLY A 93 9.27 -1.83 6.53
CA GLY A 93 9.76 -1.75 7.90
C GLY A 93 9.40 -3.00 8.70
N ASP A 94 10.15 -3.23 9.78
CA ASP A 94 9.91 -4.35 10.69
C ASP A 94 9.50 -3.82 12.06
N TYR A 95 8.48 -4.42 12.67
CA TYR A 95 8.06 -4.08 14.04
C TYR A 95 9.26 -4.15 15.01
N PRO A 96 9.49 -3.16 15.88
CA PRO A 96 8.59 -2.07 16.28
C PRO A 96 8.68 -0.79 15.41
N TYR A 97 9.20 -0.88 14.19
CA TYR A 97 9.32 0.22 13.23
C TYR A 97 10.22 1.35 13.73
N ASN A 98 11.43 1.01 14.19
CA ASN A 98 12.43 2.01 14.58
C ASN A 98 12.78 2.94 13.41
N ILE A 99 12.88 2.37 12.21
CA ILE A 99 13.04 3.06 10.94
C ILE A 99 12.19 2.34 9.91
N SER A 100 11.38 3.10 9.19
CA SER A 100 10.59 2.64 8.06
C SER A 100 10.91 3.46 6.82
N GLN A 101 11.05 2.80 5.68
CA GLN A 101 11.13 3.45 4.38
C GLN A 101 9.74 3.55 3.77
N VAL A 102 9.38 4.73 3.31
CA VAL A 102 8.16 4.98 2.56
C VAL A 102 8.53 5.43 1.16
N GLU A 103 7.92 4.79 0.17
CA GLU A 103 8.03 5.13 -1.24
C GLU A 103 6.69 5.67 -1.73
N ASP A 104 6.66 6.94 -2.12
CA ASP A 104 5.52 7.62 -2.72
C ASP A 104 5.52 7.38 -4.23
N LEU A 105 4.60 6.56 -4.70
CA LEU A 105 4.52 6.20 -6.11
C LEU A 105 3.88 7.30 -6.96
N VAL A 106 3.06 8.17 -6.36
CA VAL A 106 2.38 9.26 -7.08
C VAL A 106 3.39 10.37 -7.41
N ASN A 107 4.24 10.68 -6.43
CA ASN A 107 5.22 11.76 -6.52
C ASN A 107 6.63 11.29 -6.92
N ASP A 108 6.87 9.98 -6.97
CA ASP A 108 8.17 9.37 -7.27
C ASP A 108 9.26 9.82 -6.28
N THR A 109 8.95 9.73 -4.98
CA THR A 109 9.86 10.10 -3.90
C THR A 109 9.99 8.99 -2.87
N LYS A 110 11.09 9.03 -2.12
CA LYS A 110 11.37 8.10 -1.01
C LYS A 110 11.84 8.87 0.20
N PHE A 111 11.38 8.44 1.37
CA PHE A 111 11.76 9.04 2.63
C PHE A 111 11.75 8.01 3.76
N LEU A 112 12.44 8.33 4.84
CA LEU A 112 12.49 7.51 6.04
C LEU A 112 11.65 8.17 7.13
N LEU A 113 10.97 7.35 7.93
CA LEU A 113 10.23 7.75 9.12
C LEU A 113 10.72 6.91 10.31
N ASP A 114 10.84 7.53 11.47
CA ASP A 114 10.93 6.80 12.73
C ASP A 114 9.52 6.35 13.20
N ASN A 115 9.44 5.69 14.36
CA ASN A 115 8.18 5.19 14.90
C ASN A 115 7.13 6.31 15.12
N GLU A 116 7.55 7.45 15.64
CA GLU A 116 6.65 8.57 15.95
C GLU A 116 6.09 9.20 14.66
N ASN A 117 6.96 9.43 13.68
CA ASN A 117 6.58 10.02 12.40
C ASN A 117 5.79 9.01 11.53
N LEU A 118 6.06 7.70 11.64
CA LEU A 118 5.22 6.68 11.01
C LEU A 118 3.79 6.72 11.55
N LYS A 119 3.61 6.88 12.86
CA LYS A 119 2.28 7.03 13.46
C LYS A 119 1.56 8.26 12.90
N LYS A 120 2.20 9.43 12.93
CA LYS A 120 1.65 10.68 12.39
C LYS A 120 1.31 10.55 10.91
N PHE A 121 2.19 9.93 10.13
CA PHE A 121 1.95 9.59 8.73
C PHE A 121 0.66 8.78 8.61
N LEU A 122 0.53 7.62 9.26
CA LEU A 122 -0.67 6.77 9.20
C LEU A 122 -1.95 7.49 9.65
N GLU A 123 -1.85 8.44 10.58
CA GLU A 123 -2.95 9.27 11.05
C GLU A 123 -3.27 10.48 10.15
N PHE A 124 -2.56 10.67 9.03
CA PHE A 124 -2.70 11.83 8.13
C PHE A 124 -2.45 13.16 8.85
N GLU A 125 -1.49 13.16 9.77
CA GLU A 125 -0.99 14.34 10.47
C GLU A 125 0.30 14.83 9.81
N ASP A 126 0.80 15.98 10.27
CA ASP A 126 2.09 16.48 9.80
C ASP A 126 3.21 15.66 10.45
N TYR A 127 4.22 15.30 9.65
CA TYR A 127 5.35 14.47 10.08
C TYR A 127 6.65 15.01 9.48
N GLU A 128 7.76 14.67 10.12
CA GLU A 128 9.09 14.99 9.63
C GLU A 128 9.65 13.81 8.82
N ILE A 129 10.29 14.13 7.70
CA ILE A 129 10.98 13.14 6.86
C ILE A 129 12.47 13.16 7.17
N HIS A 130 13.06 11.98 7.24
CA HIS A 130 14.51 11.85 7.19
C HIS A 130 14.93 11.51 5.75
N SER A 131 15.84 12.30 5.19
CA SER A 131 16.39 12.05 3.86
C SER A 131 17.06 10.68 3.84
N SER A 132 16.76 9.88 2.82
CA SER A 132 17.56 8.69 2.52
C SER A 132 18.86 9.19 1.88
N ASN A 133 20.00 9.02 2.55
CA ASN A 133 21.30 9.19 1.89
C ASN A 133 21.48 8.16 0.77
#